data_AF-A0ABD3MYF3-F1
#
_entry.id   AF-A0ABD3MYF3-F1
#
_cell.length_a   1.000
_cell.length_b   1.000
_cell.length_c   1.000
_cell.angle_alpha   90.00
_cell.angle_beta   90.00
_cell.angle_gamma   90.00
#
_symmetry.space_group_name_H-M   'P 1'
#
loop_
_entity.id
_entity.type
_entity.pdbx_description
1 polymer ?
#
loop_
_entity_poly.entity_id
_entity_poly.type
_entity_poly.pdbx_seq_one_letter_code
_entity_poly.pdbx_strand_id
1 'polypeptide(L)'
;MPSSIVTLELSSCNELVSAQQQMYELTVSSISIRTDIDETGSSPGKAPIISGGCKSLSFRIAASENSSDPPIQFTNVITAQIQSSSNKLILRQWKRGACWWNCNTNNNRLISNITRGATFLSGETEQTEEDSTTLLMAKAEVEGYRVANLAFRDEDVYIAQVLYFSHDELHPAALNIASDKDGDIASNTTDDGFIEPWAILSYFEHGTCTPRNSVSTTSCINEIRLKDDLSFSMQLETPTTNTNDSPECTMCSYYPTTMIKTRHEFGFDEPHPRHGRVPADECLGYVKMILRDVVFPLQRYFFLTQRTDIDRFDLASLSCLHRVQCGDNASAMEPKAFQYLDMVSLCNHALDGLSSSSKYNENRTRVILEMLKQCVTTLQNEWIDLESIDSLPPVLCHMDLQPQNLAFRHEAISTQLNANHEADSCKVAAVMDWEEACYADPRFELILICRKVLTNREQAEMVWQLFSEQVQVWKQEIMRRNHGHEIGWNAGPLEPWLKLECVHSLCTLVIQLLDSVGGGRSPWETKTDLLEKINRERQRLVIMGWAFCDVK
;
A
#
# COMPACT_ATOMS: atom_id res chain seq x y z
N MET A 1 -0.28 -24.55 -20.03
CA MET A 1 0.05 -24.99 -18.65
C MET A 1 -1.24 -25.50 -18.03
N PRO A 2 -1.25 -26.67 -17.37
CA PRO A 2 -2.43 -27.09 -16.62
C PRO A 2 -2.77 -26.01 -15.58
N SER A 3 -4.05 -25.67 -15.46
CA SER A 3 -4.55 -24.75 -14.44
C SER A 3 -5.46 -25.51 -13.49
N SER A 4 -5.45 -25.13 -12.21
CA SER A 4 -6.41 -25.66 -11.25
C SER A 4 -7.52 -24.64 -11.05
N ILE A 5 -8.76 -25.10 -11.06
CA ILE A 5 -9.91 -24.30 -10.65
C ILE A 5 -10.14 -24.55 -9.16
N VAL A 6 -9.95 -23.50 -8.37
CA VAL A 6 -10.36 -23.48 -6.96
C VAL A 6 -11.79 -23.02 -6.89
N THR A 7 -12.63 -23.70 -6.11
CA THR A 7 -13.98 -23.27 -5.77
C THR A 7 -14.15 -23.23 -4.26
N LEU A 8 -14.43 -22.05 -3.74
CA LEU A 8 -14.78 -21.81 -2.35
C LEU A 8 -16.30 -21.84 -2.21
N GLU A 9 -16.84 -22.81 -1.50
CA GLU A 9 -18.24 -22.78 -1.07
C GLU A 9 -18.32 -21.89 0.17
N LEU A 10 -19.21 -20.89 0.16
CA LEU A 10 -19.34 -19.90 1.20
C LEU A 10 -20.62 -20.14 2.00
N SER A 11 -20.49 -20.18 3.32
CA SER A 11 -21.62 -20.11 4.25
C SER A 11 -22.15 -18.69 4.41
N SER A 12 -21.28 -17.67 4.29
CA SER A 12 -21.67 -16.26 4.33
C SER A 12 -20.76 -15.38 3.48
N CYS A 13 -21.28 -14.23 3.06
CA CYS A 13 -20.59 -13.21 2.27
C CYS A 13 -21.22 -11.87 2.68
N ASN A 14 -20.53 -11.09 3.51
CA ASN A 14 -21.07 -9.86 4.09
C ASN A 14 -20.31 -8.66 3.50
N GLU A 15 -21.00 -7.73 2.86
CA GLU A 15 -20.39 -6.50 2.35
C GLU A 15 -19.96 -5.61 3.53
N LEU A 16 -18.70 -5.18 3.50
CA LEU A 16 -18.11 -4.23 4.44
C LEU A 16 -18.17 -2.83 3.84
N VAL A 17 -18.46 -1.84 4.69
CA VAL A 17 -18.55 -0.44 4.24
C VAL A 17 -17.16 0.07 3.86
N SER A 18 -17.01 0.45 2.59
CA SER A 18 -15.82 1.17 2.09
C SER A 18 -16.24 2.29 1.15
N ALA A 19 -15.53 3.41 1.23
CA ALA A 19 -15.84 4.60 0.43
C ALA A 19 -15.34 4.49 -1.03
N GLN A 20 -14.33 3.65 -1.28
CA GLN A 20 -13.60 3.62 -2.56
C GLN A 20 -13.50 2.21 -3.16
N GLN A 21 -13.80 1.19 -2.38
CA GLN A 21 -13.66 -0.21 -2.77
C GLN A 21 -14.93 -0.97 -2.43
N GLN A 22 -15.04 -2.17 -2.96
CA GLN A 22 -15.98 -3.17 -2.47
C GLN A 22 -15.20 -4.21 -1.69
N MET A 23 -15.59 -4.41 -0.44
CA MET A 23 -14.99 -5.39 0.44
C MET A 23 -16.07 -6.35 0.92
N TYR A 24 -15.79 -7.65 0.89
CA TYR A 24 -16.70 -8.66 1.40
C TYR A 24 -15.96 -9.58 2.38
N GLU A 25 -16.53 -9.75 3.57
CA GLU A 25 -16.10 -10.79 4.50
C GLU A 25 -16.69 -12.13 4.06
N LEU A 26 -15.80 -13.08 3.76
CA LEU A 26 -16.13 -14.41 3.28
C LEU A 26 -16.04 -15.43 4.42
N THR A 27 -17.09 -16.22 4.62
CA THR A 27 -17.05 -17.41 5.50
C THR A 27 -17.10 -18.65 4.63
N VAL A 28 -15.99 -19.40 4.54
CA VAL A 28 -15.87 -20.58 3.68
C VAL A 28 -16.36 -21.83 4.42
N SER A 29 -17.28 -22.58 3.83
CA SER A 29 -17.76 -23.87 4.35
C SER A 29 -16.98 -25.06 3.79
N SER A 30 -16.53 -24.99 2.54
CA SER A 30 -15.69 -26.02 1.93
C SER A 30 -14.90 -25.49 0.74
N ILE A 31 -13.81 -26.17 0.40
CA ILE A 31 -13.00 -25.88 -0.79
C ILE A 31 -13.03 -27.12 -1.67
N SER A 32 -13.16 -26.93 -2.97
CA SER A 32 -12.83 -27.96 -3.95
C SER A 32 -11.81 -27.44 -4.95
N ILE A 33 -10.87 -28.28 -5.33
CA ILE A 33 -9.84 -28.01 -6.33
C ILE A 33 -10.04 -29.02 -7.45
N ARG A 34 -10.20 -28.55 -8.68
CA ARG A 34 -10.32 -29.40 -9.87
C ARG A 34 -9.23 -29.03 -10.87
N THR A 35 -8.49 -30.02 -11.36
CA THR A 35 -7.55 -29.81 -12.47
C THR A 35 -8.34 -29.62 -13.76
N ASP A 36 -8.03 -28.56 -14.51
CA ASP A 36 -8.61 -28.29 -15.82
C ASP A 36 -7.92 -29.20 -16.84
N ILE A 37 -8.43 -30.43 -16.99
CA ILE A 37 -7.89 -31.43 -17.92
C ILE A 37 -8.63 -31.28 -19.26
N ASP A 38 -8.13 -30.39 -20.12
CA ASP A 38 -8.44 -30.28 -21.56
C ASP A 38 -9.91 -30.59 -21.97
N GLU A 39 -10.85 -29.69 -21.65
CA GLU A 39 -12.07 -29.60 -22.46
C GLU A 39 -11.74 -28.87 -23.77
N THR A 40 -11.42 -29.68 -24.77
CA THR A 40 -11.34 -29.30 -26.18
C THR A 40 -12.68 -28.69 -26.66
N GLY A 41 -12.86 -27.38 -26.50
CA GLY A 41 -13.82 -26.60 -27.29
C GLY A 41 -14.96 -25.87 -26.57
N SER A 42 -15.01 -25.82 -25.24
CA SER A 42 -15.97 -24.94 -24.54
C SER A 42 -15.39 -23.53 -24.33
N SER A 43 -16.18 -22.51 -24.67
CA SER A 43 -15.90 -21.07 -24.45
C SER A 43 -15.16 -20.78 -23.14
N PRO A 44 -14.19 -19.84 -23.13
CA PRO A 44 -13.46 -19.47 -21.91
C PRO A 44 -14.44 -19.15 -20.77
N GLY A 45 -14.23 -19.85 -19.65
CA GLY A 45 -14.77 -19.68 -18.31
C GLY A 45 -16.08 -18.90 -18.17
N LYS A 46 -17.16 -19.60 -17.81
CA LYS A 46 -18.25 -18.93 -17.09
C LYS A 46 -17.65 -18.32 -15.82
N ALA A 47 -17.71 -17.00 -15.72
CA ALA A 47 -17.17 -16.28 -14.58
C ALA A 47 -17.88 -16.73 -13.28
N PRO A 48 -17.17 -16.78 -12.13
CA PRO A 48 -17.70 -17.21 -10.84
C PRO A 48 -19.03 -16.51 -10.57
N ILE A 49 -20.05 -17.24 -10.11
CA ILE A 49 -21.38 -16.68 -9.83
C ILE A 49 -21.63 -16.80 -8.32
N ILE A 50 -21.54 -15.69 -7.59
CA ILE A 50 -22.04 -15.64 -6.21
C ILE A 50 -23.57 -15.47 -6.28
N SER A 51 -24.33 -16.55 -6.52
CA SER A 51 -25.80 -16.48 -6.60
C SER A 51 -26.47 -16.58 -5.22
N GLY A 52 -27.59 -15.89 -5.02
CA GLY A 52 -28.35 -15.79 -3.74
C GLY A 52 -28.96 -17.09 -3.17
N GLY A 53 -28.43 -18.26 -3.54
CA GLY A 53 -28.77 -19.55 -2.94
C GLY A 53 -27.62 -20.56 -2.90
N CYS A 54 -26.58 -20.38 -3.71
CA CYS A 54 -25.34 -21.16 -3.65
C CYS A 54 -24.19 -20.16 -3.81
N LYS A 55 -23.52 -19.83 -2.70
CA LYS A 55 -22.47 -18.82 -2.65
C LYS A 55 -21.14 -19.51 -2.95
N SER A 56 -20.89 -19.90 -4.20
CA SER A 56 -19.57 -20.42 -4.58
C SER A 56 -18.74 -19.35 -5.27
N LEU A 57 -17.44 -19.29 -4.95
CA LEU A 57 -16.46 -18.42 -5.61
C LEU A 57 -15.41 -19.30 -6.28
N SER A 58 -15.42 -19.33 -7.61
CA SER A 58 -14.51 -20.14 -8.42
C SER A 58 -13.50 -19.29 -9.18
N PHE A 59 -12.22 -19.64 -9.12
CA PHE A 59 -11.18 -18.95 -9.88
C PHE A 59 -10.04 -19.90 -10.24
N ARG A 60 -9.32 -19.56 -11.30
CA ARG A 60 -8.15 -20.32 -11.75
C ARG A 60 -6.93 -19.90 -10.96
N ILE A 61 -6.08 -20.88 -10.64
CA ILE A 61 -4.74 -20.67 -10.14
C ILE A 61 -3.79 -21.41 -11.08
N ALA A 62 -2.81 -20.67 -11.60
CA ALA A 62 -1.71 -21.24 -12.36
C ALA A 62 -1.00 -22.33 -11.53
N ALA A 63 -0.87 -23.53 -12.11
CA ALA A 63 0.02 -24.53 -11.53
C ALA A 63 1.44 -23.97 -11.53
N SER A 64 2.17 -24.15 -10.43
CA SER A 64 3.59 -23.78 -10.42
C SER A 64 4.31 -24.61 -11.51
N GLU A 65 5.30 -24.03 -12.18
CA GLU A 65 5.98 -24.68 -13.33
C GLU A 65 6.57 -26.07 -13.02
N ASN A 66 6.71 -26.43 -11.73
CA ASN A 66 7.27 -27.69 -11.26
C ASN A 66 6.29 -28.58 -10.46
N SER A 67 5.00 -28.24 -10.36
CA SER A 67 4.03 -29.02 -9.58
C SER A 67 2.62 -28.86 -10.13
N SER A 68 1.94 -29.99 -10.36
CA SER A 68 0.50 -30.06 -10.71
C SER A 68 -0.43 -29.65 -9.57
N ASP A 69 0.10 -29.51 -8.35
CA ASP A 69 -0.68 -29.11 -7.19
C ASP A 69 -0.79 -27.58 -7.11
N PRO A 70 -1.94 -27.04 -6.66
CA PRO A 70 -2.06 -25.62 -6.35
C PRO A 70 -0.98 -25.21 -5.33
N PRO A 71 -0.62 -23.92 -5.25
CA PRO A 71 0.36 -23.46 -4.28
C PRO A 71 -0.02 -23.97 -2.89
N ILE A 72 0.79 -24.85 -2.29
CA ILE A 72 0.54 -25.50 -0.99
C ILE A 72 0.12 -24.48 0.08
N GLN A 73 0.67 -23.27 -0.01
CA GLN A 73 0.35 -22.14 0.86
C GLN A 73 -1.12 -21.73 0.80
N PHE A 74 -1.73 -21.68 -0.39
CA PHE A 74 -3.13 -21.30 -0.56
C PHE A 74 -4.06 -22.30 0.13
N THR A 75 -3.88 -23.59 -0.15
CA THR A 75 -4.68 -24.66 0.46
C THR A 75 -4.48 -24.72 1.97
N ASN A 76 -3.25 -24.53 2.46
CA ASN A 76 -2.97 -24.53 3.89
C ASN A 76 -3.64 -23.36 4.63
N VAL A 77 -3.63 -22.16 4.06
CA VAL A 77 -4.23 -20.99 4.71
C VAL A 77 -5.74 -21.13 4.81
N ILE A 78 -6.41 -21.58 3.74
CA ILE A 78 -7.86 -21.75 3.79
C ILE A 78 -8.25 -22.98 4.61
N THR A 79 -7.46 -24.06 4.58
CA THR A 79 -7.68 -25.20 5.47
C THR A 79 -7.56 -24.78 6.94
N ALA A 80 -6.54 -23.99 7.28
CA ALA A 80 -6.40 -23.42 8.62
C ALA A 80 -7.60 -22.53 8.98
N GLN A 81 -8.09 -21.71 8.04
CA GLN A 81 -9.27 -20.87 8.25
C GLN A 81 -10.54 -21.69 8.56
N ILE A 82 -10.77 -22.77 7.81
CA ILE A 82 -11.89 -23.70 8.03
C ILE A 82 -11.78 -24.37 9.40
N GLN A 83 -10.56 -24.67 9.84
CA GLN A 83 -10.32 -25.41 11.08
C GLN A 83 -10.34 -24.55 12.33
N SER A 84 -9.76 -23.35 12.29
CA SER A 84 -9.57 -22.51 13.48
C SER A 84 -10.65 -21.44 13.65
N SER A 85 -11.47 -21.19 12.61
CA SER A 85 -12.37 -20.03 12.50
C SER A 85 -11.70 -18.65 12.66
N SER A 86 -10.40 -18.61 12.98
CA SER A 86 -9.69 -17.42 13.45
C SER A 86 -9.13 -16.52 12.35
N ASN A 87 -9.43 -16.80 11.08
CA ASN A 87 -8.98 -16.00 9.94
C ASN A 87 -10.20 -15.48 9.19
N LYS A 88 -10.22 -14.17 8.96
CA LYS A 88 -11.22 -13.53 8.10
C LYS A 88 -10.67 -13.49 6.69
N LEU A 89 -11.40 -14.09 5.76
CA LEU A 89 -11.11 -13.94 4.34
C LEU A 89 -11.85 -12.73 3.82
N ILE A 90 -11.12 -11.78 3.23
CA ILE A 90 -11.69 -10.57 2.66
C ILE A 90 -11.51 -10.64 1.14
N LEU A 91 -12.62 -10.57 0.42
CA LEU A 91 -12.63 -10.28 -1.01
C LEU A 91 -12.60 -8.77 -1.18
N ARG A 92 -11.52 -8.23 -1.76
CA ARG A 92 -11.35 -6.81 -2.06
C ARG A 92 -11.46 -6.61 -3.56
N GLN A 93 -12.31 -5.68 -3.99
CA GLN A 93 -12.50 -5.26 -5.39
C GLN A 93 -12.25 -3.75 -5.48
N TRP A 94 -11.34 -3.34 -6.35
CA TRP A 94 -11.04 -1.93 -6.57
C TRP A 94 -11.92 -1.41 -7.70
N LYS A 95 -12.67 -0.34 -7.41
CA LYS A 95 -13.63 0.24 -8.35
C LYS A 95 -13.01 1.30 -9.23
N ARG A 96 -13.54 1.47 -10.44
CA ARG A 96 -13.24 2.62 -11.29
C ARG A 96 -13.49 3.94 -10.56
N GLY A 97 -12.62 4.92 -10.83
CA GLY A 97 -12.68 6.24 -10.21
C GLY A 97 -12.04 6.32 -8.83
N ALA A 98 -11.52 5.22 -8.29
CA ALA A 98 -10.50 5.28 -7.25
C ALA A 98 -9.21 5.85 -7.87
N CYS A 99 -9.14 7.17 -7.99
CA CYS A 99 -7.98 7.88 -8.49
C CYS A 99 -7.32 8.64 -7.34
N TRP A 100 -6.12 8.21 -6.98
CA TRP A 100 -5.27 8.93 -6.05
C TRP A 100 -4.09 9.52 -6.79
N TRP A 101 -3.65 10.68 -6.29
CA TRP A 101 -2.37 11.23 -6.67
C TRP A 101 -1.32 10.37 -5.98
N ASN A 102 -0.87 9.34 -6.69
CA ASN A 102 0.09 8.34 -6.24
C ASN A 102 1.34 8.46 -7.12
N CYS A 103 2.52 8.25 -6.52
CA CYS A 103 3.80 8.23 -7.25
C CYS A 103 3.80 7.25 -8.44
N ASN A 104 3.04 6.15 -8.33
CA ASN A 104 2.87 5.08 -9.31
C ASN A 104 1.95 5.46 -10.49
N THR A 105 0.83 6.14 -10.23
CA THR A 105 -0.19 6.44 -11.26
C THR A 105 0.19 7.62 -12.13
N ASN A 106 0.91 8.59 -11.54
CA ASN A 106 1.27 9.82 -12.21
C ASN A 106 2.36 9.60 -13.28
N ASN A 107 3.36 8.76 -13.02
CA ASN A 107 4.43 8.52 -13.99
C ASN A 107 3.91 7.86 -15.29
N ASN A 108 2.94 6.94 -15.18
CA ASN A 108 2.38 6.22 -16.33
C ASN A 108 1.43 7.08 -17.18
N ARG A 109 0.56 7.89 -16.57
CA ARG A 109 -0.23 8.90 -17.31
C ARG A 109 0.67 9.93 -17.99
N LEU A 110 1.82 10.22 -17.41
CA LEU A 110 2.78 11.17 -17.98
C LEU A 110 3.54 10.58 -19.17
N ILE A 111 4.02 9.34 -19.07
CA ILE A 111 4.65 8.64 -20.21
C ILE A 111 3.66 8.43 -21.36
N SER A 112 2.40 8.07 -21.08
CA SER A 112 1.36 7.91 -22.11
C SER A 112 1.09 9.23 -22.84
N ASN A 113 0.97 10.33 -22.11
CA ASN A 113 0.69 11.65 -22.68
C ASN A 113 1.86 12.23 -23.50
N ILE A 114 3.12 11.99 -23.10
CA ILE A 114 4.31 12.40 -23.87
C ILE A 114 4.40 11.61 -25.18
N THR A 115 4.15 10.30 -25.14
CA THR A 115 4.17 9.45 -26.34
C THR A 115 3.05 9.81 -27.31
N ARG A 116 1.92 10.33 -26.79
CA ARG A 116 0.73 10.71 -27.57
C ARG A 116 0.70 12.18 -28.00
N GLY A 117 1.72 12.97 -27.66
CA GLY A 117 1.84 14.38 -28.03
C GLY A 117 2.09 14.63 -29.52
N ALA A 118 1.08 14.40 -30.36
CA ALA A 118 0.96 14.99 -31.71
C ALA A 118 -0.45 14.90 -32.33
N THR A 119 -1.35 14.06 -31.80
CA THR A 119 -2.67 13.85 -32.38
C THR A 119 -3.59 13.30 -31.30
N PHE A 120 -4.60 14.06 -30.85
CA PHE A 120 -6.01 13.62 -30.83
C PHE A 120 -6.96 14.57 -30.06
N LEU A 121 -8.16 14.70 -30.61
CA LEU A 121 -9.36 15.42 -30.14
C LEU A 121 -10.58 14.47 -30.15
N SER A 122 -10.47 13.23 -29.67
CA SER A 122 -11.62 12.30 -29.60
C SER A 122 -11.71 11.60 -28.24
N GLY A 123 -12.86 11.73 -27.59
CA GLY A 123 -13.15 11.26 -26.23
C GLY A 123 -13.23 9.74 -26.03
N GLU A 124 -12.63 8.92 -26.89
CA GLU A 124 -12.53 7.46 -26.71
C GLU A 124 -11.29 7.05 -25.89
N THR A 125 -10.32 7.96 -25.65
CA THR A 125 -9.05 7.62 -24.98
C THR A 125 -9.04 7.77 -23.46
N GLU A 126 -9.92 8.60 -22.88
CA GLU A 126 -9.94 8.84 -21.43
C GLU A 126 -10.29 7.57 -20.63
N GLN A 127 -11.14 6.71 -21.19
CA GLN A 127 -11.63 5.51 -20.53
C GLN A 127 -10.54 4.45 -20.31
N THR A 128 -9.64 4.26 -21.28
CA THR A 128 -8.51 3.32 -21.16
C THR A 128 -7.47 3.71 -20.10
N GLU A 129 -7.38 4.99 -19.73
CA GLU A 129 -6.40 5.48 -18.75
C GLU A 129 -6.90 5.33 -17.30
N GLU A 130 -8.20 5.46 -17.06
CA GLU A 130 -8.81 5.22 -15.74
C GLU A 130 -8.72 3.74 -15.33
N ASP A 131 -8.91 2.85 -16.30
CA ASP A 131 -8.73 1.40 -16.18
C ASP A 131 -7.32 1.02 -15.74
N SER A 132 -6.34 1.61 -16.41
CA SER A 132 -4.93 1.45 -16.07
C SER A 132 -4.63 1.94 -14.65
N THR A 133 -5.21 3.08 -14.25
CA THR A 133 -4.97 3.69 -12.94
C THR A 133 -5.45 2.78 -11.79
N THR A 134 -6.67 2.26 -11.91
CA THR A 134 -7.27 1.37 -10.90
C THR A 134 -6.47 0.08 -10.75
N LEU A 135 -6.05 -0.51 -11.89
CA LEU A 135 -5.21 -1.70 -11.89
C LEU A 135 -3.83 -1.46 -11.26
N LEU A 136 -3.21 -0.32 -11.55
CA LEU A 136 -1.91 0.05 -10.96
C LEU A 136 -1.99 0.20 -9.44
N MET A 137 -3.06 0.81 -8.91
CA MET A 137 -3.30 0.89 -7.47
C MET A 137 -3.49 -0.50 -6.83
N ALA A 138 -4.32 -1.35 -7.45
CA ALA A 138 -4.55 -2.71 -6.97
C ALA A 138 -3.25 -3.53 -6.96
N LYS A 139 -2.42 -3.40 -8.01
CA LYS A 139 -1.08 -4.02 -8.08
C LYS A 139 -0.15 -3.48 -6.99
N ALA A 140 -0.08 -2.16 -6.80
CA ALA A 140 0.75 -1.56 -5.76
C ALA A 140 0.40 -2.11 -4.38
N GLU A 141 -0.89 -2.19 -4.07
CA GLU A 141 -1.36 -2.72 -2.80
C GLU A 141 -1.03 -4.20 -2.61
N VAL A 142 -1.35 -5.02 -3.61
CA VAL A 142 -1.08 -6.47 -3.57
C VAL A 142 0.41 -6.75 -3.39
N GLU A 143 1.26 -6.07 -4.16
CA GLU A 143 2.70 -6.26 -4.05
C GLU A 143 3.26 -5.67 -2.75
N GLY A 144 2.70 -4.57 -2.27
CA GLY A 144 3.01 -4.01 -0.96
C GLY A 144 2.79 -5.04 0.16
N TYR A 145 1.62 -5.69 0.20
CA TYR A 145 1.36 -6.78 1.15
C TYR A 145 2.33 -7.96 0.97
N ARG A 146 2.64 -8.38 -0.26
CA ARG A 146 3.55 -9.51 -0.52
C ARG A 146 4.94 -9.25 0.02
N VAL A 147 5.52 -8.09 -0.33
CA VAL A 147 6.87 -7.71 0.07
C VAL A 147 6.93 -7.42 1.58
N ALA A 148 5.92 -6.76 2.14
CA ALA A 148 5.84 -6.53 3.59
C ALA A 148 5.76 -7.85 4.37
N ASN A 149 5.00 -8.86 3.91
CA ASN A 149 4.97 -10.17 4.56
C ASN A 149 6.36 -10.84 4.64
N LEU A 150 7.25 -10.59 3.69
CA LEU A 150 8.63 -11.08 3.74
C LEU A 150 9.43 -10.36 4.82
N ALA A 151 9.33 -9.03 4.86
CA ALA A 151 10.06 -8.20 5.81
C ALA A 151 9.61 -8.39 7.26
N PHE A 152 8.31 -8.64 7.49
CA PHE A 152 7.72 -8.82 8.82
C PHE A 152 7.58 -10.30 9.23
N ARG A 153 8.24 -11.24 8.53
CA ARG A 153 8.09 -12.68 8.80
C ARG A 153 8.44 -13.08 10.24
N ASP A 154 9.47 -12.46 10.80
CA ASP A 154 9.96 -12.72 12.15
C ASP A 154 9.58 -11.61 13.14
N GLU A 155 8.76 -10.66 12.68
CA GLU A 155 8.30 -9.53 13.47
C GLU A 155 6.91 -9.79 14.01
N ASP A 156 6.59 -9.16 15.12
CA ASP A 156 5.27 -9.25 15.74
C ASP A 156 4.33 -8.20 15.13
N VAL A 157 4.33 -8.04 13.80
CA VAL A 157 3.43 -7.12 13.08
C VAL A 157 2.72 -7.89 12.01
N TYR A 158 1.39 -7.78 12.00
CA TYR A 158 0.58 -8.47 11.04
C TYR A 158 0.45 -7.73 9.71
N ILE A 159 0.72 -8.46 8.64
CA ILE A 159 0.48 -8.04 7.26
C ILE A 159 -0.52 -9.02 6.64
N ALA A 160 -1.58 -8.50 6.04
CA ALA A 160 -2.58 -9.34 5.37
C ALA A 160 -1.90 -10.19 4.29
N GLN A 161 -2.30 -11.46 4.17
CA GLN A 161 -1.73 -12.34 3.16
C GLN A 161 -2.57 -12.29 1.89
N VAL A 162 -1.95 -11.95 0.76
CA VAL A 162 -2.58 -12.10 -0.57
C VAL A 162 -2.61 -13.57 -0.93
N LEU A 163 -3.80 -14.17 -0.94
CA LEU A 163 -4.01 -15.55 -1.35
C LEU A 163 -4.22 -15.66 -2.86
N TYR A 164 -4.90 -14.67 -3.43
CA TYR A 164 -5.19 -14.62 -4.85
C TYR A 164 -5.31 -13.18 -5.30
N PHE A 165 -4.81 -12.87 -6.50
CA PHE A 165 -5.07 -11.62 -7.19
C PHE A 165 -5.43 -11.90 -8.64
N SER A 166 -6.54 -11.33 -9.10
CA SER A 166 -7.13 -11.67 -10.41
C SER A 166 -6.28 -11.31 -11.62
N HIS A 167 -5.26 -10.48 -11.42
CA HIS A 167 -4.35 -10.00 -12.47
C HIS A 167 -2.91 -10.50 -12.31
N ASP A 168 -2.68 -11.56 -11.51
CA ASP A 168 -1.41 -12.28 -11.50
C ASP A 168 -1.18 -13.06 -12.81
N GLU A 169 -2.26 -13.48 -13.47
CA GLU A 169 -2.22 -14.27 -14.70
C GLU A 169 -2.31 -13.40 -15.97
N LEU A 170 -1.87 -13.94 -17.11
CA LEU A 170 -1.94 -13.26 -18.43
C LEU A 170 -3.38 -12.90 -18.85
N HIS A 171 -4.37 -13.64 -18.36
CA HIS A 171 -5.78 -13.41 -18.64
C HIS A 171 -6.51 -13.16 -17.32
N PRO A 172 -6.92 -11.91 -17.05
CA PRO A 172 -7.54 -11.59 -15.78
C PRO A 172 -8.88 -12.32 -15.61
N ALA A 173 -9.09 -12.86 -14.41
CA ALA A 173 -10.33 -13.57 -14.09
C ALA A 173 -11.45 -12.55 -13.78
N ALA A 174 -12.55 -12.63 -14.53
CA ALA A 174 -13.77 -11.90 -14.18
C ALA A 174 -14.37 -12.44 -12.87
N LEU A 175 -15.05 -11.56 -12.14
CA LEU A 175 -15.77 -11.81 -10.90
C LEU A 175 -17.25 -11.51 -11.15
N ASN A 176 -18.15 -12.50 -11.04
CA ASN A 176 -19.58 -12.19 -10.98
C ASN A 176 -20.09 -12.33 -9.55
N ILE A 177 -20.58 -11.23 -9.02
CA ILE A 177 -21.28 -11.20 -7.74
C ILE A 177 -22.76 -11.05 -8.07
N ALA A 178 -23.60 -12.06 -7.80
CA ALA A 178 -25.03 -11.84 -7.99
C ALA A 178 -25.53 -10.89 -6.91
N SER A 179 -26.29 -9.90 -7.34
CA SER A 179 -26.93 -8.98 -6.42
C SER A 179 -28.26 -9.58 -5.96
N ASP A 180 -28.53 -9.54 -4.64
CA ASP A 180 -29.79 -10.05 -4.07
C ASP A 180 -31.02 -9.25 -4.54
N LYS A 181 -30.83 -8.13 -5.26
CA LYS A 181 -31.91 -7.16 -5.49
C LYS A 181 -32.80 -7.40 -6.71
N ASP A 182 -32.38 -8.08 -7.77
CA ASP A 182 -33.28 -8.31 -8.93
C ASP A 182 -32.92 -9.54 -9.81
N GLY A 183 -32.07 -10.45 -9.33
CA GLY A 183 -31.58 -11.56 -10.16
C GLY A 183 -30.63 -11.13 -11.29
N ASP A 184 -30.34 -9.83 -11.42
CA ASP A 184 -29.29 -9.30 -12.26
C ASP A 184 -27.92 -9.64 -11.63
N ILE A 185 -27.17 -10.43 -12.40
CA ILE A 185 -25.78 -10.76 -12.12
C ILE A 185 -24.95 -9.52 -12.45
N ALA A 186 -24.47 -8.81 -11.44
CA ALA A 186 -23.51 -7.75 -11.66
C ALA A 186 -22.15 -8.40 -11.99
N SER A 187 -21.77 -8.37 -13.27
CA SER A 187 -20.40 -8.66 -13.67
C SER A 187 -19.50 -7.51 -13.23
N ASN A 188 -18.32 -7.82 -12.70
CA ASN A 188 -17.24 -6.83 -12.57
C ASN A 188 -16.64 -6.42 -13.93
N THR A 189 -17.18 -6.97 -15.01
CA THR A 189 -16.91 -6.54 -16.38
C THR A 189 -17.80 -5.34 -16.66
N THR A 190 -17.18 -4.20 -16.93
CA THR A 190 -17.87 -2.98 -17.36
C THR A 190 -18.36 -3.11 -18.80
N ASP A 191 -19.23 -2.20 -19.25
CA ASP A 191 -19.86 -2.23 -20.59
C ASP A 191 -18.84 -2.28 -21.75
N ASP A 192 -17.60 -1.87 -21.50
CA ASP A 192 -16.48 -1.85 -22.44
C ASP A 192 -15.56 -3.09 -22.35
N GLY A 193 -15.88 -4.06 -21.49
CA GLY A 193 -15.12 -5.30 -21.34
C GLY A 193 -13.94 -5.23 -20.38
N PHE A 194 -13.70 -4.12 -19.69
CA PHE A 194 -12.68 -4.05 -18.64
C PHE A 194 -13.11 -4.83 -17.40
N ILE A 195 -12.19 -5.59 -16.83
CA ILE A 195 -12.42 -6.42 -15.66
C ILE A 195 -11.83 -5.69 -14.45
N GLU A 196 -12.68 -5.24 -13.52
CA GLU A 196 -12.19 -4.60 -12.30
C GLU A 196 -11.30 -5.56 -11.50
N PRO A 197 -10.11 -5.10 -11.04
CA PRO A 197 -9.19 -5.94 -10.28
C PRO A 197 -9.78 -6.30 -8.92
N TRP A 198 -9.47 -7.52 -8.47
CA TRP A 198 -9.94 -8.05 -7.20
C TRP A 198 -8.94 -9.06 -6.62
N ALA A 199 -8.95 -9.20 -5.29
CA ALA A 199 -8.04 -10.06 -4.55
C ALA A 199 -8.76 -10.76 -3.39
N ILE A 200 -8.24 -11.91 -2.99
CA ILE A 200 -8.61 -12.57 -1.73
C ILE A 200 -7.45 -12.39 -0.76
N LEU A 201 -7.74 -11.73 0.33
CA LEU A 201 -6.82 -11.40 1.40
C LEU A 201 -7.21 -12.20 2.64
N SER A 202 -6.24 -12.79 3.32
CA SER A 202 -6.44 -13.33 4.67
C SER A 202 -6.05 -12.26 5.67
N TYR A 203 -6.96 -11.96 6.59
CA TYR A 203 -6.76 -11.16 7.80
C TYR A 203 -6.89 -12.04 9.04
N PHE A 204 -6.11 -11.82 10.11
CA PHE A 204 -6.32 -12.53 11.39
C PHE A 204 -7.56 -11.98 12.10
N GLU A 205 -8.29 -12.88 12.77
CA GLU A 205 -9.38 -12.53 13.67
C GLU A 205 -8.85 -12.16 15.06
N HIS A 206 -9.61 -11.31 15.75
CA HIS A 206 -9.30 -10.79 17.08
C HIS A 206 -8.95 -11.90 18.10
N GLY A 207 -7.87 -11.69 18.86
CA GLY A 207 -7.56 -12.46 20.07
C GLY A 207 -6.51 -13.56 19.91
N THR A 208 -6.18 -14.00 18.69
CA THR A 208 -5.10 -14.95 18.43
C THR A 208 -3.86 -14.25 17.89
N CYS A 209 -3.30 -13.30 18.65
CA CYS A 209 -2.02 -12.67 18.32
C CYS A 209 -0.84 -13.59 18.63
N THR A 210 -0.92 -14.88 18.31
CA THR A 210 0.25 -15.75 18.36
C THR A 210 0.97 -15.63 17.02
N PRO A 211 2.20 -15.11 16.98
CA PRO A 211 3.00 -15.05 15.77
C PRO A 211 3.09 -16.45 15.13
N ARG A 212 3.08 -16.46 13.80
CA ARG A 212 3.09 -17.64 12.90
C ARG A 212 4.04 -18.77 13.26
N ASN A 213 5.07 -18.52 14.08
CA ASN A 213 6.21 -19.40 14.28
C ASN A 213 6.10 -20.34 15.49
N SER A 214 4.98 -20.40 16.23
CA SER A 214 4.81 -21.42 17.29
C SER A 214 4.30 -22.76 16.76
N VAL A 215 3.73 -22.82 15.55
CA VAL A 215 3.38 -24.09 14.90
C VAL A 215 4.60 -24.59 14.14
N SER A 216 5.46 -25.34 14.84
CA SER A 216 6.54 -26.12 14.26
C SER A 216 5.97 -27.01 13.15
N THR A 217 6.16 -26.64 11.89
CA THR A 217 5.72 -27.39 10.69
C THR A 217 6.39 -28.76 10.55
N THR A 218 7.25 -29.15 11.49
CA THR A 218 7.96 -30.43 11.51
C THR A 218 7.22 -31.58 12.20
N SER A 219 6.09 -31.39 12.89
CA SER A 219 5.47 -32.46 13.68
C SER A 219 4.15 -33.03 13.17
N CYS A 220 3.48 -32.42 12.19
CA CYS A 220 2.15 -32.86 11.73
C CYS A 220 2.08 -33.22 10.23
N ILE A 221 3.21 -33.54 9.61
CA ILE A 221 3.22 -34.17 8.28
C ILE A 221 3.05 -35.68 8.50
N ASN A 222 1.81 -36.12 8.66
CA ASN A 222 1.48 -37.52 8.45
C ASN A 222 1.64 -37.81 6.94
N GLU A 223 2.36 -38.88 6.61
CA GLU A 223 2.53 -39.41 5.25
C GLU A 223 1.18 -39.41 4.49
N ILE A 224 1.03 -38.49 3.53
CA ILE A 224 -0.09 -38.49 2.59
C ILE A 224 0.19 -39.60 1.57
N ARG A 225 -0.39 -40.79 1.78
CA ARG A 225 -0.39 -41.85 0.78
C ARG A 225 -1.62 -41.70 -0.13
N LEU A 226 -1.36 -41.32 -1.38
CA LEU A 226 -2.34 -41.34 -2.46
C LEU A 226 -2.81 -42.78 -2.70
N LYS A 227 -4.13 -42.99 -2.73
CA LYS A 227 -4.76 -44.18 -3.31
C LYS A 227 -5.57 -43.76 -4.53
N ASP A 228 -5.49 -44.59 -5.57
CA ASP A 228 -5.92 -44.35 -6.95
C ASP A 228 -7.45 -44.27 -7.21
N ASP A 229 -8.26 -43.65 -6.35
CA ASP A 229 -9.68 -43.43 -6.66
C ASP A 229 -10.13 -41.99 -6.35
N LEU A 230 -10.62 -41.32 -7.40
CA LEU A 230 -11.04 -39.91 -7.49
C LEU A 230 -12.25 -39.55 -6.61
N SER A 231 -12.05 -39.47 -5.29
CA SER A 231 -12.88 -38.65 -4.39
C SER A 231 -12.11 -38.27 -3.12
N PHE A 232 -12.03 -36.97 -2.83
CA PHE A 232 -11.31 -36.41 -1.69
C PHE A 232 -12.26 -36.21 -0.51
N SER A 233 -12.08 -36.97 0.58
CA SER A 233 -12.80 -36.79 1.85
C SER A 233 -11.82 -36.95 3.00
N MET A 234 -11.48 -35.83 3.65
CA MET A 234 -10.54 -35.78 4.76
C MET A 234 -11.31 -35.82 6.09
N GLN A 235 -11.20 -36.91 6.85
CA GLN A 235 -11.67 -36.98 8.24
C GLN A 235 -10.47 -36.74 9.17
N LEU A 236 -10.53 -35.69 10.00
CA LEU A 236 -9.45 -35.30 10.91
C LEU A 236 -9.80 -35.64 12.37
N GLU A 237 -8.84 -36.22 13.07
CA GLU A 237 -8.88 -36.37 14.53
C GLU A 237 -8.53 -35.03 15.20
N THR A 238 -9.32 -34.62 16.19
CA THR A 238 -9.12 -33.38 16.97
C THR A 238 -7.87 -33.49 17.86
N PRO A 239 -6.89 -32.58 17.74
CA PRO A 239 -5.72 -32.58 18.62
C PRO A 239 -6.09 -32.11 20.04
N THR A 240 -5.64 -32.84 21.05
CA THR A 240 -5.75 -32.45 22.46
C THR A 240 -4.77 -31.33 22.79
N THR A 241 -5.27 -30.12 23.05
CA THR A 241 -4.47 -28.93 23.38
C THR A 241 -4.11 -28.88 24.86
N ASN A 242 -2.81 -28.87 25.16
CA ASN A 242 -2.29 -28.45 26.47
C ASN A 242 -2.29 -26.91 26.49
N THR A 243 -3.19 -26.32 27.29
CA THR A 243 -3.34 -24.88 27.48
C THR A 243 -2.25 -24.34 28.40
N ASN A 244 -1.10 -23.97 27.84
CA ASN A 244 -0.21 -23.01 28.51
C ASN A 244 -0.70 -21.62 28.12
N ASP A 245 -1.13 -20.83 29.11
CA ASP A 245 -1.64 -19.47 28.96
C ASP A 245 -0.59 -18.55 28.32
N SER A 246 -0.62 -18.45 26.99
CA SER A 246 0.06 -17.36 26.29
C SER A 246 -0.57 -16.05 26.74
N PRO A 247 0.21 -15.01 27.07
CA PRO A 247 -0.34 -13.73 27.52
C PRO A 247 -1.36 -13.21 26.49
N GLU A 248 -2.59 -12.98 26.94
CA GLU A 248 -3.65 -12.45 26.09
C GLU A 248 -3.25 -11.08 25.59
N CYS A 249 -3.17 -10.94 24.26
CA CYS A 249 -2.91 -9.66 23.64
C CYS A 249 -4.21 -8.88 23.50
N THR A 250 -4.28 -7.68 24.08
CA THR A 250 -5.46 -6.82 24.00
C THR A 250 -5.28 -5.74 22.95
N MET A 251 -6.24 -5.63 22.02
CA MET A 251 -6.27 -4.55 21.03
C MET A 251 -6.31 -3.18 21.71
N CYS A 252 -5.57 -2.23 21.16
CA CYS A 252 -5.55 -0.84 21.60
C CYS A 252 -6.41 -0.01 20.65
N SER A 253 -7.51 0.56 21.16
CA SER A 253 -8.37 1.48 20.42
C SER A 253 -8.05 2.95 20.71
N TYR A 254 -6.97 3.24 21.44
CA TYR A 254 -6.65 4.59 21.90
C TYR A 254 -6.53 5.57 20.74
N TYR A 255 -5.54 5.41 19.85
CA TYR A 255 -5.35 6.31 18.71
C TYR A 255 -6.59 6.42 17.81
N PRO A 256 -7.28 5.33 17.42
CA PRO A 256 -8.56 5.43 16.69
C PRO A 256 -9.64 6.28 17.37
N THR A 257 -9.66 6.34 18.70
CA THR A 257 -10.71 7.03 19.48
C THR A 257 -10.32 8.41 20.00
N THR A 258 -9.02 8.73 20.09
CA THR A 258 -8.50 10.03 20.56
C THR A 258 -8.09 10.98 19.44
N MET A 259 -8.21 10.57 18.18
CA MET A 259 -7.88 11.42 17.04
C MET A 259 -8.70 12.73 17.00
N ILE A 260 -8.02 13.86 16.81
CA ILE A 260 -8.60 15.22 16.76
C ILE A 260 -8.83 15.70 15.33
N LYS A 261 -9.90 16.46 15.08
CA LYS A 261 -10.24 16.92 13.71
C LYS A 261 -9.43 18.11 13.21
N THR A 262 -8.85 18.90 14.09
CA THR A 262 -8.03 20.08 13.75
C THR A 262 -6.82 20.09 14.65
N ARG A 263 -5.64 20.36 14.11
CA ARG A 263 -4.38 20.40 14.86
C ARG A 263 -3.50 21.56 14.41
N HIS A 264 -2.79 22.16 15.35
CA HIS A 264 -1.76 23.14 15.04
C HIS A 264 -0.50 22.45 14.50
N GLU A 265 -0.19 22.63 13.22
CA GLU A 265 0.92 22.01 12.48
C GLU A 265 1.79 23.08 11.81
N PHE A 266 3.07 23.11 12.20
CA PHE A 266 4.12 23.99 11.68
C PHE A 266 3.71 25.47 11.72
N GLY A 267 3.07 25.90 12.81
CA GLY A 267 2.64 27.28 12.99
C GLY A 267 1.24 27.60 12.45
N PHE A 268 0.49 26.60 11.95
CA PHE A 268 -0.83 26.81 11.36
C PHE A 268 -1.87 25.82 11.88
N ASP A 269 -3.12 26.25 12.05
CA ASP A 269 -4.21 25.32 12.33
C ASP A 269 -4.62 24.58 11.05
N GLU A 270 -4.45 23.25 11.06
CA GLU A 270 -4.71 22.38 9.93
C GLU A 270 -5.94 21.49 10.20
N PRO A 271 -7.05 21.67 9.47
CA PRO A 271 -8.22 20.81 9.59
C PRO A 271 -8.02 19.48 8.84
N HIS A 272 -8.63 18.40 9.35
CA HIS A 272 -8.60 17.07 8.77
C HIS A 272 -10.03 16.50 8.56
N PRO A 273 -10.38 16.04 7.34
CA PRO A 273 -11.79 15.91 6.94
C PRO A 273 -12.52 14.62 7.36
N ARG A 274 -11.85 13.54 7.83
CA ARG A 274 -12.54 12.25 8.06
C ARG A 274 -12.24 11.52 9.36
N HIS A 275 -10.98 11.17 9.62
CA HIS A 275 -10.63 10.27 10.74
C HIS A 275 -9.87 10.96 11.89
N GLY A 276 -9.54 12.24 11.72
CA GLY A 276 -8.79 13.05 12.69
C GLY A 276 -7.26 12.89 12.55
N ARG A 277 -6.54 13.37 13.56
CA ARG A 277 -5.07 13.48 13.68
C ARG A 277 -4.66 13.03 15.07
N VAL A 278 -3.41 12.57 15.24
CA VAL A 278 -2.85 12.31 16.57
C VAL A 278 -2.78 13.62 17.38
N PRO A 279 -3.19 13.65 18.67
CA PRO A 279 -2.99 14.81 19.54
C PRO A 279 -1.54 15.33 19.53
N ALA A 280 -1.37 16.65 19.59
CA ALA A 280 -0.07 17.30 19.37
C ALA A 280 1.03 16.87 20.33
N ASP A 281 0.64 16.62 21.58
CA ASP A 281 1.46 16.14 22.69
C ASP A 281 1.84 14.66 22.56
N GLU A 282 1.16 13.89 21.73
CA GLU A 282 1.38 12.46 21.54
C GLU A 282 2.08 12.11 20.22
N CYS A 283 2.15 13.05 19.27
CA CYS A 283 2.70 12.81 17.93
C CYS A 283 4.09 12.18 17.95
N LEU A 284 4.98 12.68 18.80
CA LEU A 284 6.36 12.17 18.87
C LEU A 284 6.40 10.72 19.39
N GLY A 285 5.60 10.39 20.40
CA GLY A 285 5.51 9.02 20.93
C GLY A 285 4.93 8.06 19.89
N TYR A 286 3.86 8.47 19.22
CA TYR A 286 3.25 7.72 18.13
C TYR A 286 4.24 7.46 16.98
N VAL A 287 4.99 8.48 16.54
CA VAL A 287 5.97 8.31 15.45
C VAL A 287 7.12 7.41 15.86
N LYS A 288 7.63 7.52 17.10
CA LYS A 288 8.66 6.60 17.60
C LYS A 288 8.18 5.15 17.59
N MET A 289 6.92 4.89 17.97
CA MET A 289 6.31 3.56 17.88
C MET A 289 6.26 3.08 16.42
N ILE A 290 5.84 3.90 15.46
CA ILE A 290 5.85 3.54 14.04
C ILE A 290 7.26 3.25 13.52
N LEU A 291 8.24 4.07 13.89
CA LEU A 291 9.62 3.84 13.48
C LEU A 291 10.13 2.50 13.99
N ARG A 292 9.90 2.22 15.28
CA ARG A 292 10.30 0.98 15.95
C ARG A 292 9.61 -0.25 15.35
N ASP A 293 8.30 -0.20 15.18
CA ASP A 293 7.50 -1.39 14.87
C ASP A 293 7.33 -1.63 13.37
N VAL A 294 7.40 -0.59 12.53
CA VAL A 294 7.08 -0.69 11.10
C VAL A 294 8.25 -0.27 10.22
N VAL A 295 8.68 0.99 10.32
CA VAL A 295 9.63 1.55 9.36
C VAL A 295 11.01 0.89 9.49
N PHE A 296 11.55 0.76 10.70
CA PHE A 296 12.86 0.17 10.89
C PHE A 296 12.92 -1.31 10.55
N PRO A 297 11.98 -2.18 10.97
CA PRO A 297 11.99 -3.58 10.56
C PRO A 297 11.88 -3.74 9.03
N LEU A 298 10.96 -2.99 8.40
CA LEU A 298 10.77 -3.02 6.95
C LEU A 298 12.05 -2.60 6.22
N GLN A 299 12.65 -1.48 6.59
CA GLN A 299 13.86 -0.99 5.93
C GLN A 299 15.08 -1.86 6.24
N ARG A 300 15.20 -2.35 7.47
CA ARG A 300 16.29 -3.27 7.86
C ARG A 300 16.32 -4.50 6.98
N TYR A 301 15.17 -5.06 6.59
CA TYR A 301 15.10 -6.17 5.65
C TYR A 301 15.85 -5.84 4.35
N PHE A 302 15.61 -4.68 3.73
CA PHE A 302 16.31 -4.27 2.51
C PHE A 302 17.78 -3.92 2.71
N PHE A 303 18.13 -3.30 3.85
CA PHE A 303 19.51 -2.91 4.14
C PHE A 303 20.41 -4.12 4.44
N LEU A 304 19.88 -5.16 5.09
CA LEU A 304 20.66 -6.29 5.59
C LEU A 304 20.60 -7.55 4.71
N THR A 305 19.61 -7.67 3.82
CA THR A 305 19.50 -8.81 2.92
C THR A 305 20.50 -8.65 1.77
N GLN A 306 21.38 -9.64 1.59
CA GLN A 306 22.32 -9.62 0.48
C GLN A 306 21.56 -9.78 -0.84
N ARG A 307 22.00 -9.10 -1.92
CA ARG A 307 21.37 -9.22 -3.26
C ARG A 307 21.15 -10.69 -3.67
N THR A 308 22.08 -11.59 -3.33
CA THR A 308 21.99 -13.02 -3.64
C THR A 308 20.84 -13.76 -2.95
N ASP A 309 20.33 -13.24 -1.83
CA ASP A 309 19.20 -13.83 -1.09
C ASP A 309 17.86 -13.28 -1.59
N ILE A 310 17.84 -12.05 -2.11
CA ILE A 310 16.69 -11.40 -2.78
C ILE A 310 16.37 -12.11 -4.12
N ASP A 311 17.37 -12.68 -4.77
CA ASP A 311 17.32 -13.15 -6.17
C ASP A 311 16.36 -14.33 -6.45
N ARG A 312 15.86 -15.07 -5.44
CA ARG A 312 15.02 -16.27 -5.70
C ARG A 312 13.52 -16.09 -5.53
N PHE A 313 13.06 -15.09 -4.79
CA PHE A 313 11.63 -14.92 -4.50
C PHE A 313 11.14 -13.46 -4.57
N ASP A 314 12.03 -12.47 -4.55
CA ASP A 314 11.66 -11.06 -4.31
C ASP A 314 11.68 -10.20 -5.59
N LEU A 315 12.52 -10.56 -6.57
CA LEU A 315 12.66 -9.82 -7.83
C LEU A 315 11.34 -9.68 -8.59
N ALA A 316 10.46 -10.68 -8.59
CA ALA A 316 9.20 -10.60 -9.34
C ALA A 316 8.25 -9.55 -8.76
N SER A 317 8.11 -9.50 -7.43
CA SER A 317 7.27 -8.53 -6.73
C SER A 317 7.87 -7.11 -6.77
N LEU A 318 9.17 -6.98 -6.55
CA LEU A 318 9.87 -5.69 -6.70
C LEU A 318 9.83 -5.19 -8.15
N SER A 319 9.96 -6.09 -9.13
CA SER A 319 9.78 -5.75 -10.55
C SER A 319 8.34 -5.38 -10.85
N CYS A 320 7.36 -5.99 -10.19
CA CYS A 320 5.96 -5.62 -10.33
C CYS A 320 5.72 -4.20 -9.79
N LEU A 321 6.20 -3.88 -8.58
CA LEU A 321 6.18 -2.51 -8.04
C LEU A 321 6.88 -1.51 -8.96
N HIS A 322 8.03 -1.89 -9.52
CA HIS A 322 8.74 -1.03 -10.46
C HIS A 322 8.00 -0.84 -11.79
N ARG A 323 7.39 -1.90 -12.35
CA ARG A 323 6.53 -1.78 -13.54
C ARG A 323 5.31 -0.93 -13.24
N VAL A 324 4.76 -1.02 -12.03
CA VAL A 324 3.68 -0.14 -11.58
C VAL A 324 4.14 1.32 -11.56
N GLN A 325 5.41 1.59 -11.23
CA GLN A 325 6.00 2.93 -11.27
C GLN A 325 6.40 3.46 -12.66
N CYS A 326 6.80 2.59 -13.60
CA CYS A 326 7.43 3.00 -14.87
C CYS A 326 6.69 2.54 -16.14
N GLY A 327 5.63 1.74 -16.00
CA GLY A 327 4.78 1.25 -17.08
C GLY A 327 5.25 -0.08 -17.68
N ASP A 328 4.37 -0.73 -18.46
CA ASP A 328 4.58 -2.09 -18.95
C ASP A 328 5.75 -2.26 -19.96
N ASN A 329 6.31 -1.15 -20.47
CA ASN A 329 7.41 -1.18 -21.45
C ASN A 329 8.79 -1.51 -20.84
N ALA A 330 8.90 -1.66 -19.51
CA ALA A 330 10.17 -1.84 -18.80
C ALA A 330 10.69 -3.30 -18.71
N SER A 331 10.24 -4.22 -19.57
CA SER A 331 10.30 -5.67 -19.37
C SER A 331 11.69 -6.35 -19.34
N ALA A 332 12.79 -5.60 -19.29
CA ALA A 332 14.15 -6.14 -19.16
C ALA A 332 15.10 -5.34 -18.26
N MET A 333 14.64 -4.29 -17.57
CA MET A 333 15.51 -3.44 -16.73
C MET A 333 15.42 -3.84 -15.25
N GLU A 334 16.55 -3.74 -14.53
CA GLU A 334 16.56 -3.85 -13.06
C GLU A 334 15.54 -2.86 -12.47
N PRO A 335 14.78 -3.24 -11.42
CA PRO A 335 13.86 -2.34 -10.74
C PRO A 335 14.53 -1.01 -10.36
N LYS A 336 14.18 0.08 -11.05
CA LYS A 336 14.66 1.42 -10.68
C LYS A 336 13.82 1.95 -9.53
N ALA A 337 14.45 2.20 -8.39
CA ALA A 337 13.79 2.82 -7.26
C ALA A 337 13.41 4.27 -7.54
N PHE A 338 12.29 4.70 -6.95
CA PHE A 338 11.85 6.09 -6.99
C PHE A 338 12.70 6.96 -6.08
N GLN A 339 13.34 7.99 -6.63
CA GLN A 339 14.29 8.86 -5.94
C GLN A 339 13.81 10.32 -5.87
N TYR A 340 14.55 11.14 -5.12
CA TYR A 340 14.31 12.58 -4.97
C TYR A 340 14.06 13.27 -6.32
N LEU A 341 14.95 13.07 -7.29
CA LEU A 341 14.84 13.70 -8.61
C LEU A 341 13.67 13.16 -9.45
N ASP A 342 13.22 11.93 -9.20
CA ASP A 342 12.01 11.40 -9.85
C ASP A 342 10.77 12.16 -9.34
N MET A 343 10.69 12.46 -8.04
CA MET A 343 9.62 13.31 -7.48
C MET A 343 9.68 14.76 -8.00
N VAL A 344 10.88 15.33 -8.16
CA VAL A 344 11.04 16.66 -8.76
C VAL A 344 10.56 16.66 -10.22
N SER A 345 10.91 15.61 -10.98
CA SER A 345 10.46 15.43 -12.37
C SER A 345 8.94 15.28 -12.44
N LEU A 346 8.36 14.53 -11.49
CA LEU A 346 6.90 14.41 -11.34
C LEU A 346 6.22 15.76 -11.12
N CYS A 347 6.77 16.58 -10.23
CA CYS A 347 6.28 17.94 -9.98
C CYS A 347 6.40 18.82 -11.23
N ASN A 348 7.54 18.77 -11.92
CA ASN A 348 7.76 19.54 -13.15
C ASN A 348 6.71 19.19 -14.22
N HIS A 349 6.49 17.90 -14.42
CA HIS A 349 5.51 17.41 -15.37
C HIS A 349 4.08 17.79 -15.02
N ALA A 350 3.70 17.71 -13.75
CA ALA A 350 2.41 18.22 -13.30
C ALA A 350 2.23 19.69 -13.66
N LEU A 351 3.26 20.53 -13.48
CA LEU A 351 3.22 21.95 -13.83
C LEU A 351 3.12 22.22 -15.32
N ASP A 352 3.76 21.40 -16.16
CA ASP A 352 3.63 21.48 -17.62
C ASP A 352 2.19 21.21 -18.08
N GLY A 353 1.56 20.17 -17.51
CA GLY A 353 0.16 19.85 -17.75
C GLY A 353 -0.78 20.98 -17.30
N LEU A 354 -0.54 21.56 -16.13
CA LEU A 354 -1.32 22.69 -15.61
C LEU A 354 -1.16 23.96 -16.44
N SER A 355 0.06 24.24 -16.92
CA SER A 355 0.36 25.40 -17.77
C SER A 355 -0.31 25.33 -19.15
N SER A 356 -0.63 24.12 -19.60
CA SER A 356 -1.28 23.87 -20.89
C SER A 356 -2.81 23.93 -20.82
N SER A 357 -3.40 23.98 -19.62
CA SER A 357 -4.86 23.97 -19.43
C SER A 357 -5.51 25.32 -19.74
N SER A 358 -6.63 25.33 -20.46
CA SER A 358 -7.40 26.56 -20.75
C SER A 358 -8.01 27.22 -19.49
N LYS A 359 -8.06 26.51 -18.36
CA LYS A 359 -8.49 27.02 -17.05
C LYS A 359 -7.46 27.97 -16.40
N TYR A 360 -6.31 28.17 -17.05
CA TYR A 360 -5.17 29.00 -16.60
C TYR A 360 -5.42 30.52 -16.56
N ASN A 361 -6.56 31.02 -17.06
CA ASN A 361 -6.74 32.45 -17.33
C ASN A 361 -6.90 33.35 -16.09
N GLU A 362 -7.00 32.80 -14.87
CA GLU A 362 -7.00 33.60 -13.66
C GLU A 362 -5.59 34.07 -13.29
N ASN A 363 -5.40 35.39 -13.16
CA ASN A 363 -4.09 35.99 -12.84
C ASN A 363 -3.45 35.37 -11.58
N ARG A 364 -4.27 35.03 -10.58
CA ARG A 364 -3.82 34.39 -9.34
C ARG A 364 -3.24 32.99 -9.58
N THR A 365 -3.90 32.17 -10.41
CA THR A 365 -3.43 30.82 -10.77
C THR A 365 -2.10 30.89 -11.51
N ARG A 366 -1.96 31.83 -12.47
CA ARG A 366 -0.70 32.08 -13.16
C ARG A 366 0.44 32.40 -12.20
N VAL A 367 0.20 33.29 -11.23
CA VAL A 367 1.20 33.66 -10.23
C VAL A 367 1.65 32.45 -9.40
N ILE A 368 0.70 31.59 -8.97
CA ILE A 368 1.01 30.37 -8.22
C ILE A 368 1.82 29.39 -9.07
N LEU A 369 1.47 29.21 -10.35
CA LEU A 369 2.18 28.30 -11.24
C LEU A 369 3.61 28.76 -11.56
N GLU A 370 3.82 30.06 -11.79
CA GLU A 370 5.18 30.60 -11.99
C GLU A 370 6.04 30.45 -10.72
N MET A 371 5.45 30.69 -9.55
CA MET A 371 6.13 30.42 -8.28
C MET A 371 6.49 28.93 -8.14
N LEU A 372 5.58 28.01 -8.48
CA LEU A 372 5.85 26.57 -8.43
C LEU A 372 6.95 26.14 -9.41
N LYS A 373 7.00 26.71 -10.62
CA LYS A 373 8.11 26.48 -11.57
C LYS A 373 9.45 26.94 -10.99
N GLN A 374 9.45 28.08 -10.30
CA GLN A 374 10.63 28.57 -9.60
C GLN A 374 11.02 27.63 -8.44
N CYS A 375 10.05 27.11 -7.69
CA CYS A 375 10.30 26.10 -6.64
C CYS A 375 10.96 24.84 -7.20
N VAL A 376 10.40 24.27 -8.27
CA VAL A 376 10.92 23.05 -8.91
C VAL A 376 12.34 23.26 -9.43
N THR A 377 12.59 24.36 -10.14
CA THR A 377 13.95 24.72 -10.59
C THR A 377 14.91 24.86 -9.41
N THR A 378 14.46 25.46 -8.31
CA THR A 378 15.27 25.64 -7.10
C THR A 378 15.59 24.30 -6.43
N LEU A 379 14.64 23.36 -6.35
CA LEU A 379 14.90 22.00 -5.85
C LEU A 379 15.96 21.27 -6.68
N GLN A 380 15.91 21.40 -8.01
CA GLN A 380 16.90 20.80 -8.90
C GLN A 380 18.30 21.36 -8.64
N ASN A 381 18.41 22.69 -8.55
CA ASN A 381 19.69 23.36 -8.32
C ASN A 381 20.25 23.05 -6.92
N GLU A 382 19.43 23.17 -5.86
CA GLU A 382 19.86 22.83 -4.50
C GLU A 382 20.30 21.36 -4.39
N TRP A 383 19.66 20.44 -5.13
CA TRP A 383 20.06 19.03 -5.14
C TRP A 383 21.40 18.80 -5.85
N ILE A 384 21.66 19.52 -6.95
CA ILE A 384 22.96 19.48 -7.65
C ILE A 384 24.06 19.97 -6.71
N ASP A 385 23.84 21.08 -6.01
CA ASP A 385 24.81 21.69 -5.09
C ASP A 385 25.12 20.81 -3.87
N LEU A 386 24.25 19.86 -3.53
CA LEU A 386 24.45 18.96 -2.40
C LEU A 386 25.50 17.87 -2.68
N GLU A 387 25.95 17.68 -3.94
CA GLU A 387 27.05 16.83 -4.52
C GLU A 387 27.45 15.49 -3.84
N SER A 388 26.80 15.07 -2.75
CA SER A 388 27.38 14.15 -1.76
C SER A 388 26.35 13.51 -0.81
N ILE A 389 25.05 13.71 -1.05
CA ILE A 389 24.06 12.91 -0.32
C ILE A 389 24.12 11.51 -0.88
N ASP A 390 24.87 10.66 -0.18
CA ASP A 390 24.97 9.24 -0.51
C ASP A 390 23.58 8.63 -0.62
N SER A 391 23.38 7.86 -1.68
CA SER A 391 22.14 7.13 -1.88
C SER A 391 22.00 6.07 -0.80
N LEU A 392 20.84 6.04 -0.16
CA LEU A 392 20.47 4.92 0.69
C LEU A 392 19.97 3.78 -0.20
N PRO A 393 20.11 2.51 0.23
CA PRO A 393 19.47 1.40 -0.41
C PRO A 393 17.97 1.68 -0.52
N PRO A 394 17.37 1.46 -1.69
CA PRO A 394 15.93 1.59 -1.83
C PRO A 394 15.20 0.50 -1.05
N VAL A 395 14.00 0.83 -0.61
CA VAL A 395 13.18 0.01 0.27
C VAL A 395 11.73 0.04 -0.22
N LEU A 396 10.92 -0.89 0.27
CA LEU A 396 9.48 -0.71 0.24
C LEU A 396 9.10 0.42 1.19
N CYS A 397 8.48 1.48 0.67
CA CYS A 397 7.82 2.52 1.45
C CYS A 397 6.31 2.30 1.38
N HIS A 398 5.62 2.52 2.49
CA HIS A 398 4.16 2.48 2.59
C HIS A 398 3.52 3.79 2.09
N MET A 399 4.19 4.92 2.28
CA MET A 399 3.78 6.29 1.89
C MET A 399 2.53 6.86 2.59
N ASP A 400 1.85 6.05 3.40
CA ASP A 400 0.66 6.49 4.16
C ASP A 400 0.53 5.87 5.56
N LEU A 401 1.58 5.94 6.39
CA LEU A 401 1.55 5.46 7.78
C LEU A 401 0.78 6.41 8.73
N GLN A 402 -0.50 6.61 8.44
CA GLN A 402 -1.45 7.35 9.27
C GLN A 402 -2.20 6.42 10.23
N PRO A 403 -2.75 6.93 11.35
CA PRO A 403 -3.35 6.06 12.38
C PRO A 403 -4.49 5.19 11.87
N GLN A 404 -5.24 5.64 10.87
CA GLN A 404 -6.34 4.85 10.30
C GLN A 404 -5.88 3.65 9.47
N ASN A 405 -4.62 3.64 9.02
CA ASN A 405 -4.03 2.55 8.24
C ASN A 405 -3.28 1.55 9.14
N LEU A 406 -3.40 1.70 10.46
CA LEU A 406 -2.72 0.90 11.47
C LEU A 406 -3.71 0.34 12.48
N ALA A 407 -3.45 -0.89 12.92
CA ALA A 407 -4.08 -1.44 14.11
C ALA A 407 -3.06 -1.47 15.25
N PHE A 408 -3.53 -1.31 16.50
CA PHE A 408 -2.66 -1.24 17.68
C PHE A 408 -3.04 -2.29 18.71
N ARG A 409 -2.09 -2.62 19.59
CA ARG A 409 -2.29 -3.53 20.72
C ARG A 409 -1.37 -3.17 21.89
N HIS A 410 -1.73 -3.59 23.09
CA HIS A 410 -0.89 -3.42 24.29
C HIS A 410 -0.08 -4.68 24.58
N GLU A 411 1.15 -4.51 25.06
CA GLU A 411 2.01 -5.63 25.47
C GLU A 411 1.66 -6.19 26.85
N ALA A 412 1.11 -5.37 27.74
CA ALA A 412 0.85 -5.75 29.13
C ALA A 412 -0.62 -6.13 29.35
N ILE A 413 -0.86 -7.22 30.09
CA ILE A 413 -2.15 -7.52 30.72
C ILE A 413 -2.33 -6.58 31.92
N SER A 414 -2.36 -5.28 31.69
CA SER A 414 -2.69 -4.33 32.76
C SER A 414 -4.18 -4.04 32.68
N THR A 415 -4.91 -4.55 33.66
CA THR A 415 -6.34 -4.27 33.89
C THR A 415 -6.63 -2.78 34.16
N GLN A 416 -5.61 -1.91 34.13
CA GLN A 416 -5.71 -0.46 34.34
C GLN A 416 -5.41 0.39 33.07
N LEU A 417 -5.29 -0.22 31.89
CA LEU A 417 -4.81 0.43 30.65
C LEU A 417 -5.64 1.63 30.14
N ASN A 418 -6.90 1.79 30.55
CA ASN A 418 -7.74 2.83 29.98
C ASN A 418 -7.53 4.23 30.58
N ALA A 419 -6.79 4.37 31.68
CA ALA A 419 -6.59 5.68 32.32
C ALA A 419 -5.31 6.40 31.89
N ASN A 420 -4.22 5.66 31.60
CA ASN A 420 -2.90 6.21 31.28
C ASN A 420 -2.30 5.47 30.07
N HIS A 421 -2.76 5.80 28.86
CA HIS A 421 -2.16 5.24 27.65
C HIS A 421 -0.74 5.80 27.47
N GLU A 422 0.27 4.95 27.63
CA GLU A 422 1.66 5.29 27.33
C GLU A 422 2.04 4.69 25.99
N ALA A 423 2.47 5.54 25.03
CA ALA A 423 2.88 5.10 23.69
C ALA A 423 3.95 4.00 23.72
N ASP A 424 4.82 4.01 24.74
CA ASP A 424 5.87 3.00 24.91
C ASP A 424 5.32 1.59 25.20
N SER A 425 4.11 1.50 25.77
CA SER A 425 3.40 0.24 26.08
C SER A 425 2.49 -0.25 24.95
N CYS A 426 2.34 0.56 23.90
CA CYS A 426 1.55 0.27 22.72
C CYS A 426 2.47 -0.21 21.59
N LYS A 427 1.95 -1.14 20.78
CA LYS A 427 2.60 -1.66 19.58
C LYS A 427 1.68 -1.59 18.38
N VAL A 428 2.29 -1.46 17.21
CA VAL A 428 1.58 -1.72 15.95
C VAL A 428 1.28 -3.21 15.86
N ALA A 429 0.00 -3.54 15.73
CA ALA A 429 -0.50 -4.90 15.57
C ALA A 429 -0.60 -5.26 14.08
N ALA A 430 -1.00 -4.33 13.22
CA ALA A 430 -1.14 -4.56 11.79
C ALA A 430 -0.94 -3.28 10.97
N VAL A 431 -0.53 -3.45 9.71
CA VAL A 431 -0.37 -2.39 8.71
C VAL A 431 -1.24 -2.69 7.49
N MET A 432 -2.05 -1.72 7.06
CA MET A 432 -3.10 -1.87 6.04
C MET A 432 -3.01 -0.77 4.98
N ASP A 433 -3.74 -0.93 3.87
CA ASP A 433 -3.87 0.07 2.79
C ASP A 433 -2.54 0.43 2.11
N TRP A 434 -1.90 -0.61 1.54
CA TRP A 434 -0.63 -0.51 0.81
C TRP A 434 -0.77 0.05 -0.62
N GLU A 435 -1.90 0.66 -0.97
CA GLU A 435 -2.19 1.16 -2.33
C GLU A 435 -1.28 2.32 -2.79
N GLU A 436 -0.66 3.03 -1.84
CA GLU A 436 0.36 4.05 -2.09
C GLU A 436 1.79 3.50 -1.98
N ALA A 437 1.94 2.20 -1.72
CA ALA A 437 3.24 1.60 -1.50
C ALA A 437 4.09 1.62 -2.77
N CYS A 438 5.38 1.86 -2.60
CA CYS A 438 6.29 1.94 -3.72
C CYS A 438 7.73 1.61 -3.33
N TYR A 439 8.51 1.13 -4.28
CA TYR A 439 9.94 0.86 -4.09
C TYR A 439 10.73 2.16 -4.31
N ALA A 440 11.27 2.73 -3.23
CA ALA A 440 11.72 4.10 -3.22
C ALA A 440 12.86 4.36 -2.24
N ASP A 441 13.39 5.58 -2.28
CA ASP A 441 14.27 6.11 -1.26
C ASP A 441 13.58 6.08 0.12
N PRO A 442 14.18 5.46 1.16
CA PRO A 442 13.58 5.34 2.48
C PRO A 442 13.18 6.68 3.12
N ARG A 443 13.81 7.78 2.71
CA ARG A 443 13.54 9.12 3.24
C ARG A 443 12.16 9.64 2.88
N PHE A 444 11.53 9.14 1.82
CA PHE A 444 10.15 9.49 1.47
C PHE A 444 9.16 9.12 2.57
N GLU A 445 9.29 7.94 3.18
CA GLU A 445 8.43 7.53 4.30
C GLU A 445 8.57 8.52 5.47
N LEU A 446 9.81 8.90 5.79
CA LEU A 446 10.11 9.79 6.91
C LEU A 446 9.51 11.18 6.71
N ILE A 447 9.62 11.77 5.52
CA ILE A 447 9.03 13.10 5.29
C ILE A 447 7.52 13.08 5.30
N LEU A 448 6.89 12.01 4.82
CA LEU A 448 5.44 11.88 4.85
C LEU A 448 4.94 11.73 6.29
N ILE A 449 5.65 10.98 7.15
CA ILE A 449 5.38 10.94 8.59
C ILE A 449 5.57 12.33 9.22
N CYS A 450 6.69 13.00 8.92
CA CYS A 450 6.97 14.34 9.44
C CYS A 450 5.86 15.33 9.09
N ARG A 451 5.32 15.24 7.86
CA ARG A 451 4.27 16.12 7.40
C ARG A 451 2.89 15.76 7.94
N LYS A 452 2.52 14.48 7.90
CA LYS A 452 1.16 13.99 8.20
C LYS A 452 0.91 13.86 9.70
N VAL A 453 1.96 13.68 10.50
CA VAL A 453 1.85 13.30 11.91
C VAL A 453 2.48 14.32 12.86
N LEU A 454 3.64 14.87 12.55
CA LEU A 454 4.33 15.78 13.49
C LEU A 454 3.74 17.19 13.44
N THR A 455 3.87 17.91 14.56
CA THR A 455 3.25 19.23 14.72
C THR A 455 4.19 20.39 14.49
N ASN A 456 5.51 20.16 14.48
CA ASN A 456 6.48 21.22 14.28
C ASN A 456 7.82 20.67 13.78
N ARG A 457 8.69 21.60 13.36
CA ARG A 457 10.02 21.29 12.84
C ARG A 457 10.93 20.63 13.86
N GLU A 458 10.83 21.00 15.14
CA GLU A 458 11.64 20.42 16.20
C GLU A 458 11.38 18.92 16.35
N GLN A 459 10.10 18.50 16.37
CA GLN A 459 9.72 17.09 16.36
C GLN A 459 10.25 16.38 15.11
N ALA A 460 10.17 17.01 13.92
CA ALA A 460 10.68 16.44 12.68
C ALA A 460 12.20 16.24 12.71
N GLU A 461 12.96 17.20 13.26
CA GLU A 461 14.40 17.09 13.46
C GLU A 461 14.76 15.96 14.44
N MET A 462 14.01 15.80 15.53
CA MET A 462 14.20 14.68 16.47
C MET A 462 14.00 13.32 15.78
N VAL A 463 12.93 13.18 14.99
CA VAL A 463 12.61 11.95 14.27
C VAL A 463 13.65 11.66 13.18
N TRP A 464 14.09 12.69 12.45
CA TRP A 464 15.14 12.56 11.44
C TRP A 464 16.48 12.17 12.04
N GLN A 465 16.82 12.71 13.22
CA GLN A 465 18.03 12.34 13.95
C GLN A 465 18.01 10.85 14.35
N LEU A 466 16.88 10.37 14.89
CA LEU A 466 16.70 8.94 15.20
C LEU A 466 16.87 8.04 13.97
N PHE A 467 16.29 8.45 12.84
CA PHE A 467 16.46 7.74 11.57
C PHE A 467 17.93 7.72 11.11
N SER A 468 18.61 8.87 11.16
CA SER A 468 20.02 9.00 10.78
C SER A 468 20.93 8.11 11.63
N GLU A 469 20.72 8.08 12.95
CA GLU A 469 21.43 7.20 13.88
C GLU A 469 21.22 5.73 13.52
N GLN A 470 19.98 5.33 13.24
CA GLN A 470 19.65 3.96 12.86
C GLN A 470 20.31 3.54 11.53
N VAL A 471 20.38 4.44 10.54
CA VAL A 471 21.11 4.22 9.29
C VAL A 471 22.60 3.98 9.55
N GLN A 472 23.22 4.73 10.47
CA GLN A 472 24.62 4.51 10.85
C GLN A 472 24.84 3.15 11.50
N VAL A 473 23.90 2.69 12.34
CA VAL A 473 23.95 1.34 12.93
C VAL A 473 23.92 0.26 11.84
N TRP A 474 23.02 0.36 10.87
CA TRP A 474 22.95 -0.61 9.76
C TRP A 474 24.17 -0.55 8.84
N LYS A 475 24.70 0.65 8.58
CA LYS A 475 25.96 0.84 7.84
C LYS A 475 27.10 0.08 8.52
N GLN A 476 27.28 0.24 9.83
CA GLN A 476 28.33 -0.48 10.59
C GLN A 476 28.12 -2.00 10.57
N GLU A 477 26.88 -2.45 10.68
CA GLU A 477 26.50 -3.86 10.60
C GLU A 477 26.92 -4.48 9.26
N ILE A 478 26.62 -3.82 8.14
CA ILE A 478 27.00 -4.29 6.80
C ILE A 478 28.50 -4.20 6.59
N MET A 479 29.16 -3.11 6.99
CA MET A 479 30.62 -2.99 6.88
C MET A 479 31.32 -4.15 7.58
N ARG A 480 30.82 -4.59 8.75
CA ARG A 480 31.35 -5.76 9.46
C ARG A 480 31.18 -7.05 8.68
N ARG A 481 30.03 -7.25 8.01
CA ARG A 481 29.75 -8.42 7.16
C ARG A 481 30.61 -8.43 5.89
N ASN A 482 30.88 -7.25 5.33
CA ASN A 482 31.63 -7.07 4.08
C ASN A 482 33.14 -6.82 4.30
N HIS A 483 33.70 -7.34 5.41
CA HIS A 483 35.14 -7.25 5.72
C HIS A 483 35.71 -5.82 5.68
N GLY A 484 34.93 -4.83 6.10
CA GLY A 484 35.36 -3.45 6.24
C GLY A 484 35.32 -2.61 4.95
N HIS A 485 34.66 -3.09 3.88
CA HIS A 485 34.42 -2.24 2.71
C HIS A 485 33.59 -1.01 3.12
N GLU A 486 34.09 0.18 2.82
CA GLU A 486 33.43 1.45 3.15
C GLU A 486 32.17 1.64 2.31
N ILE A 487 31.10 2.09 2.94
CA ILE A 487 29.80 2.34 2.31
C ILE A 487 29.40 3.78 2.59
N GLY A 488 28.95 4.51 1.58
CA GLY A 488 28.60 5.93 1.69
C GLY A 488 27.40 6.25 2.59
N TRP A 489 26.48 5.30 2.84
CA TRP A 489 25.14 5.59 3.39
C TRP A 489 25.03 6.70 4.44
N ASN A 490 24.25 7.73 4.08
CA ASN A 490 23.98 8.90 4.89
C ASN A 490 22.54 9.38 4.65
N ALA A 491 21.79 9.64 5.73
CA ALA A 491 20.45 10.21 5.61
C ALA A 491 20.47 11.61 4.98
N GLY A 492 21.55 12.38 5.20
CA GLY A 492 21.66 13.77 4.77
C GLY A 492 20.82 14.73 5.62
N PRO A 493 20.77 16.02 5.26
CA PRO A 493 19.95 17.01 5.96
C PRO A 493 18.44 16.79 5.68
N LEU A 494 17.60 17.09 6.68
CA LEU A 494 16.13 17.02 6.58
C LEU A 494 15.54 18.06 5.63
N GLU A 495 16.10 19.27 5.61
CA GLU A 495 15.46 20.44 4.99
C GLU A 495 15.17 20.30 3.49
N PRO A 496 16.07 19.79 2.62
CA PRO A 496 15.76 19.58 1.21
C PRO A 496 14.54 18.67 1.00
N TRP A 497 14.37 17.65 1.85
CA TRP A 497 13.25 16.72 1.76
C TRP A 497 11.93 17.36 2.21
N LEU A 498 11.95 18.22 3.24
CA LEU A 498 10.76 19.00 3.62
C LEU A 498 10.34 19.98 2.52
N LYS A 499 11.31 20.64 1.86
CA LYS A 499 11.03 21.50 0.71
C LYS A 499 10.41 20.71 -0.44
N LEU A 500 10.95 19.53 -0.76
CA LEU A 500 10.41 18.64 -1.79
C LEU A 500 8.96 18.24 -1.49
N GLU A 501 8.68 17.78 -0.27
CA GLU A 501 7.33 17.38 0.15
C GLU A 501 6.36 18.57 0.06
N CYS A 502 6.77 19.74 0.51
CA CYS A 502 5.94 20.94 0.48
C CYS A 502 5.60 21.38 -0.96
N VAL A 503 6.55 21.29 -1.89
CA VAL A 503 6.31 21.57 -3.32
C VAL A 503 5.38 20.54 -3.94
N HIS A 504 5.55 19.26 -3.61
CA HIS A 504 4.67 18.18 -4.01
C HIS A 504 3.22 18.38 -3.51
N SER A 505 3.07 18.77 -2.24
CA SER A 505 1.76 19.13 -1.64
C SER A 505 1.11 20.30 -2.38
N LEU A 506 1.87 21.36 -2.67
CA LEU A 506 1.40 22.51 -3.46
C LEU A 506 0.92 22.10 -4.86
N CYS A 507 1.68 21.26 -5.57
CA CYS A 507 1.26 20.73 -6.87
C CYS A 507 -0.09 19.99 -6.76
N THR A 508 -0.22 19.11 -5.76
CA THR A 508 -1.45 18.34 -5.52
C THR A 508 -2.64 19.25 -5.22
N LEU A 509 -2.46 20.27 -4.36
CA LEU A 509 -3.51 21.23 -4.01
C LEU A 509 -3.92 22.10 -5.20
N VAL A 510 -2.97 22.53 -6.04
CA VAL A 510 -3.29 23.30 -7.25
C VAL A 510 -4.03 22.46 -8.28
N ILE A 511 -3.63 21.19 -8.45
CA ILE A 511 -4.36 20.25 -9.31
C ILE A 511 -5.81 20.09 -8.84
N GLN A 512 -6.02 19.96 -7.53
CA GLN A 512 -7.36 19.89 -6.93
C GLN A 512 -8.14 21.18 -7.14
N LEU A 513 -7.52 22.34 -6.90
CA LEU A 513 -8.16 23.66 -7.05
C LEU A 513 -8.68 23.90 -8.48
N LEU A 514 -7.96 23.39 -9.48
CA LEU A 514 -8.29 23.56 -10.90
C LEU A 514 -9.31 22.52 -11.42
N ASP A 515 -9.76 21.61 -10.55
CA ASP A 515 -10.60 20.46 -10.93
C ASP A 515 -9.99 19.72 -12.13
N SER A 516 -8.66 19.54 -12.12
CA SER A 516 -7.91 18.95 -13.23
C SER A 516 -7.81 17.43 -13.15
N VAL A 517 -8.13 16.83 -11.99
CA VAL A 517 -8.29 15.38 -11.84
C VAL A 517 -9.78 15.13 -11.70
N GLY A 518 -10.40 14.60 -12.75
CA GLY A 518 -11.76 14.05 -12.65
C GLY A 518 -11.81 13.06 -11.50
N GLY A 519 -12.79 13.17 -10.60
CA GLY A 519 -12.88 12.24 -9.46
C GLY A 519 -13.32 12.82 -8.12
N GLY A 520 -13.88 14.04 -8.05
CA GLY A 520 -14.72 14.40 -6.91
C GLY A 520 -14.04 14.32 -5.53
N ARG A 521 -12.78 14.73 -5.39
CA ARG A 521 -12.19 15.03 -4.05
C ARG A 521 -12.87 16.22 -3.36
N SER A 522 -13.81 16.89 -4.04
CA SER A 522 -14.42 18.15 -3.61
C SER A 522 -15.80 18.09 -2.91
N PRO A 523 -16.33 16.98 -2.34
CA PRO A 523 -17.53 17.12 -1.50
C PRO A 523 -17.23 17.81 -0.17
N TRP A 524 -15.96 17.91 0.25
CA TRP A 524 -15.60 18.37 1.60
C TRP A 524 -14.75 19.64 1.64
N GLU A 525 -14.05 20.00 0.56
CA GLU A 525 -13.13 21.14 0.55
C GLU A 525 -13.57 22.14 -0.49
N THR A 526 -13.89 23.35 -0.04
CA THR A 526 -14.23 24.45 -0.93
C THR A 526 -12.98 24.99 -1.61
N LYS A 527 -13.15 25.72 -2.71
CA LYS A 527 -12.03 26.46 -3.35
C LYS A 527 -11.32 27.39 -2.36
N THR A 528 -12.06 27.96 -1.41
CA THR A 528 -11.49 28.79 -0.34
C THR A 528 -10.57 27.98 0.56
N ASP A 529 -11.02 26.80 1.02
CA ASP A 529 -10.21 25.91 1.87
C ASP A 529 -8.91 25.49 1.17
N LEU A 530 -8.98 25.16 -0.12
CA LEU A 530 -7.82 24.81 -0.94
C LEU A 530 -6.83 25.99 -1.08
N LEU A 531 -7.34 27.20 -1.31
CA LEU A 531 -6.50 28.40 -1.40
C LEU A 531 -5.81 28.74 -0.08
N GLU A 532 -6.49 28.53 1.05
CA GLU A 532 -5.88 28.70 2.37
C GLU A 532 -4.78 27.67 2.61
N LYS A 533 -5.00 26.40 2.22
CA LYS A 533 -3.95 25.36 2.26
C LYS A 533 -2.74 25.74 1.42
N ILE A 534 -2.96 26.18 0.17
CA ILE A 534 -1.89 26.63 -0.72
C ILE A 534 -1.10 27.78 -0.09
N ASN A 535 -1.79 28.75 0.52
CA ASN A 535 -1.13 29.85 1.22
C ASN A 535 -0.29 29.37 2.40
N ARG A 536 -0.78 28.39 3.18
CA ARG A 536 -0.01 27.80 4.30
C ARG A 536 1.26 27.10 3.83
N GLU A 537 1.17 26.25 2.81
CA GLU A 537 2.34 25.56 2.26
C GLU A 537 3.35 26.55 1.69
N ARG A 538 2.89 27.61 1.01
CA ARG A 538 3.76 28.71 0.58
C ARG A 538 4.51 29.36 1.73
N GLN A 539 3.81 29.70 2.81
CA GLN A 539 4.44 30.34 3.97
C GLN A 539 5.45 29.42 4.65
N ARG A 540 5.26 28.10 4.62
CA ARG A 540 6.27 27.14 5.08
C ARG A 540 7.55 27.20 4.26
N LEU A 541 7.45 27.28 2.92
CA LEU A 541 8.63 27.48 2.07
C LEU A 541 9.34 28.80 2.39
N VAL A 542 8.60 29.88 2.66
CA VAL A 542 9.17 31.17 3.08
C VAL A 542 9.96 31.02 4.39
N ILE A 543 9.40 30.31 5.39
CA ILE A 543 10.07 30.02 6.66
C ILE A 543 11.34 29.18 6.45
N MET A 544 11.36 28.30 5.44
CA MET A 544 12.53 27.52 5.02
C MET A 544 13.49 28.30 4.08
N GLY A 545 13.40 29.63 4.04
CA GLY A 545 14.35 30.49 3.34
C GLY A 545 13.99 30.81 1.89
N TRP A 546 12.88 30.30 1.35
CA TRP A 546 12.44 30.63 -0.01
C TRP A 546 11.56 31.87 -0.03
N ALA A 547 12.17 33.04 0.19
CA ALA A 547 11.47 34.32 0.22
C ALA A 547 10.69 34.65 -1.07
N PHE A 548 11.07 34.07 -2.22
CA PHE A 548 10.33 34.20 -3.48
C PHE A 548 8.93 33.55 -3.43
N CYS A 549 8.66 32.70 -2.45
CA CYS A 549 7.32 32.16 -2.18
C CYS A 549 6.42 33.15 -1.44
N ASP A 550 6.89 34.35 -1.05
CA ASP A 550 6.07 35.40 -0.41
C ASP A 550 5.40 36.32 -1.46
N VAL A 551 4.75 35.73 -2.46
CA VAL A 551 4.03 36.47 -3.49
C VAL A 551 2.69 37.02 -2.96
N LYS A 552 2.51 38.33 -2.99
CA LYS A 552 1.30 38.99 -2.46
C LYS A 552 0.08 38.85 -3.36
#